data_AF-A0AAV6PUY7-F1
#
_entry.id   AF-A0AAV6PUY7-F1
#
_cell.length_a   1.000
_cell.length_b   1.000
_cell.length_c   1.000
_cell.angle_alpha   90.00
_cell.angle_beta   90.00
_cell.angle_gamma   90.00
#
_symmetry.space_group_name_H-M   'P 1'
#
loop_
_entity.id
_entity.type
_entity.pdbx_description
1 polymer ?
#
loop_
_entity_poly.entity_id
_entity_poly.type
_entity_poly.pdbx_seq_one_letter_code
_entity_poly.pdbx_strand_id
1 'polypeptide(L)'
;MAMCLLLKAFHRLTALSAVRRTRLCHPPACVLSRAMVALPSVLFPKRSDLSLPNSSWGSEMMRLYEHYNGQCEVETQGGQKQRGLWRRLPSYNRSLKYATGGAYLSKIIQSKARFFTRHIRDPGAGFEYVLFSNKEEKKCVCIFQAGHLLEGFPGHVHGGAIATMIDTVTGVHASLIAVPVMTANLNINYRRYKKNIL
;
A
#
# COMPACT_ATOMS: atom_id res chain seq x y z
N MET A 1 11.88 -6.63 21.62
CA MET A 1 11.28 -5.33 21.17
C MET A 1 11.35 -5.22 19.65
N ALA A 2 10.22 -5.38 18.96
CA ALA A 2 10.16 -5.23 17.51
C ALA A 2 10.48 -3.76 17.11
N MET A 3 11.48 -3.58 16.26
CA MET A 3 11.93 -2.25 15.84
C MET A 3 11.08 -1.76 14.66
N CYS A 4 10.52 -0.56 14.78
CA CYS A 4 9.76 0.08 13.72
C CYS A 4 10.68 0.89 12.79
N LEU A 5 10.47 0.75 11.49
CA LEU A 5 11.17 1.46 10.41
C LEU A 5 10.24 2.50 9.80
N LEU A 6 10.76 3.72 9.68
CA LEU A 6 10.10 4.79 8.94
C LEU A 6 10.80 4.92 7.57
N LEU A 7 10.15 4.43 6.52
CA LEU A 7 10.63 4.58 5.15
C LEU A 7 9.97 5.79 4.50
N LYS A 8 10.75 6.66 3.86
CA LYS A 8 10.25 7.85 3.18
C LYS A 8 10.64 7.80 1.70
N ALA A 9 9.65 7.90 0.82
CA ALA A 9 9.85 8.11 -0.60
C ALA A 9 9.63 9.59 -0.95
N PHE A 10 10.54 10.14 -1.75
CA PHE A 10 10.50 11.50 -2.26
C PHE A 10 10.78 11.47 -3.77
N HIS A 11 10.11 12.33 -4.52
CA HIS A 11 10.41 12.49 -5.94
C HIS A 11 11.39 13.66 -6.15
N ARG A 12 12.56 13.41 -6.74
CA ARG A 12 13.35 14.47 -7.40
C ARG A 12 12.90 14.57 -8.85
N LEU A 13 12.46 15.75 -9.28
CA LEU A 13 12.10 16.03 -10.67
C LEU A 13 13.37 16.06 -11.52
N THR A 14 13.55 15.07 -12.38
CA THR A 14 14.20 15.28 -13.68
C THR A 14 13.08 15.33 -14.70
N ALA A 15 12.97 16.45 -15.43
CA ALA A 15 11.89 16.68 -16.37
C ALA A 15 11.88 15.59 -17.45
N LEU A 16 10.90 14.69 -17.39
CA LEU A 16 10.56 13.80 -18.49
C LEU A 16 9.50 14.53 -19.32
N SER A 17 9.82 14.74 -20.60
CA SER A 17 8.96 15.39 -21.58
C SER A 17 7.57 14.76 -21.60
N ALA A 18 6.54 15.60 -21.53
CA ALA A 18 5.14 15.18 -21.61
C ALA A 18 4.88 14.43 -22.93
N VAL A 19 4.60 13.13 -22.85
CA VAL A 19 4.06 12.38 -23.98
C VAL A 19 2.62 12.84 -24.21
N ARG A 20 2.39 13.42 -25.40
CA ARG A 20 1.08 13.90 -25.89
C ARG A 20 0.01 12.82 -25.75
N ARG A 21 -1.11 13.16 -25.09
CA ARG A 21 -2.36 12.39 -25.18
C ARG A 21 -2.91 12.50 -26.60
N THR A 22 -2.89 11.42 -27.36
CA THR A 22 -3.70 11.26 -28.56
C THR A 22 -5.12 10.85 -28.16
N ARG A 23 -6.11 11.69 -28.52
CA ARG A 23 -7.54 11.35 -28.41
C ARG A 23 -7.88 10.36 -29.52
N LEU A 24 -8.32 9.16 -29.15
CA LEU A 24 -9.01 8.25 -30.06
C LEU A 24 -10.53 8.38 -29.79
N CYS A 25 -11.24 8.91 -30.77
CA CYS A 25 -12.70 8.92 -30.80
C CYS A 25 -13.22 7.51 -31.14
N HIS A 26 -14.27 7.06 -30.45
CA HIS A 26 -15.03 5.87 -30.82
C HIS A 26 -16.51 6.22 -31.02
N PRO A 27 -17.20 5.60 -32.00
CA PRO A 27 -18.57 5.92 -32.41
C PRO A 27 -19.62 5.31 -31.45
N PRO A 28 -20.90 5.72 -31.53
CA PRO A 28 -21.93 5.28 -30.60
C PRO A 28 -22.48 3.90 -31.01
N ALA A 29 -22.71 3.02 -30.04
CA ALA A 29 -23.42 1.76 -30.28
C ALA A 29 -24.45 1.46 -29.18
N CYS A 30 -25.68 1.32 -29.68
CA CYS A 30 -26.92 0.72 -29.16
C CYS A 30 -27.08 0.40 -27.66
N VAL A 31 -28.16 0.96 -27.14
CA VAL A 31 -28.82 0.62 -25.87
C VAL A 31 -29.39 -0.80 -25.97
N LEU A 32 -28.88 -1.73 -25.16
CA LEU A 32 -29.57 -2.98 -24.85
C LEU A 32 -29.85 -3.01 -23.34
N SER A 33 -31.09 -2.70 -22.99
CA SER A 33 -31.60 -2.69 -21.62
C SER A 33 -31.58 -4.11 -21.05
N ARG A 34 -30.54 -4.43 -20.25
CA ARG A 34 -30.49 -5.69 -19.50
C ARG A 34 -30.98 -5.43 -18.08
N ALA A 35 -32.13 -6.01 -17.74
CA ALA A 35 -32.70 -5.95 -16.40
C ALA A 35 -31.68 -6.41 -15.36
N MET A 36 -31.36 -5.54 -14.40
CA MET A 36 -30.52 -5.88 -13.25
C MET A 36 -31.36 -6.67 -12.25
N VAL A 37 -31.26 -8.00 -12.31
CA VAL A 37 -31.66 -8.84 -11.18
C VAL A 37 -30.63 -8.59 -10.08
N ALA A 38 -31.04 -7.89 -9.03
CA ALA A 38 -30.24 -7.67 -7.84
C ALA A 38 -29.98 -9.03 -7.17
N LEU A 39 -28.81 -9.60 -7.41
CA LEU A 39 -28.34 -10.75 -6.67
C LEU A 39 -28.14 -10.33 -5.20
N PRO A 40 -28.69 -11.04 -4.22
CA PRO A 40 -28.48 -10.71 -2.82
C PRO A 40 -26.98 -10.74 -2.49
N SER A 41 -26.51 -9.75 -1.74
CA SER A 41 -25.11 -9.50 -1.35
C SER A 41 -24.50 -10.55 -0.42
N VAL A 42 -24.74 -11.83 -0.68
CA VAL A 42 -24.24 -12.96 0.09
C VAL A 42 -23.09 -13.60 -0.70
N LEU A 43 -21.93 -13.79 -0.04
CA LEU A 43 -20.71 -14.50 -0.52
C LEU A 43 -19.50 -13.67 -0.99
N PHE A 44 -19.29 -12.46 -0.47
CA PHE A 44 -17.93 -11.90 -0.44
C PHE A 44 -17.51 -11.61 1.00
N PRO A 45 -16.49 -12.30 1.56
CA PRO A 45 -15.95 -11.92 2.85
C PRO A 45 -15.53 -10.45 2.80
N LYS A 46 -15.98 -9.67 3.78
CA LYS A 46 -15.62 -8.27 3.95
C LYS A 46 -14.10 -8.16 3.93
N ARG A 47 -13.55 -7.43 2.97
CA ARG A 47 -12.09 -7.33 2.81
C ARG A 47 -11.54 -6.50 3.95
N SER A 48 -10.82 -7.15 4.86
CA SER A 48 -10.18 -6.48 5.99
C SER A 48 -8.99 -5.66 5.52
N ASP A 49 -8.97 -4.39 5.91
CA ASP A 49 -7.80 -3.53 5.78
C ASP A 49 -6.74 -3.96 6.79
N LEU A 50 -5.62 -4.47 6.30
CA LEU A 50 -4.48 -4.97 7.07
C LEU A 50 -3.50 -3.85 7.46
N SER A 51 -3.80 -2.59 7.10
CA SER A 51 -3.06 -1.39 7.51
C SER A 51 -3.73 -0.67 8.69
N LEU A 52 -4.41 -1.42 9.55
CA LEU A 52 -4.97 -0.97 10.81
C LEU A 52 -4.20 -1.61 11.98
N PRO A 53 -4.13 -0.93 13.14
CA PRO A 53 -3.53 -1.48 14.35
C PRO A 53 -4.10 -2.86 14.71
N ASN A 54 -3.22 -3.73 15.20
CA ASN A 54 -3.58 -5.01 15.79
C ASN A 54 -2.68 -5.29 17.00
N SER A 55 -2.97 -6.36 17.74
CA SER A 55 -2.27 -6.70 18.99
C SER A 55 -0.77 -6.98 18.84
N SER A 56 -0.27 -7.19 17.61
CA SER A 56 1.15 -7.42 17.36
C SER A 56 1.98 -6.14 17.17
N TRP A 57 1.34 -4.98 16.98
CA TRP A 57 2.05 -3.72 16.74
C TRP A 57 2.73 -3.28 18.04
N GLY A 58 4.05 -3.06 17.97
CA GLY A 58 4.83 -2.55 19.09
C GLY A 58 4.51 -1.09 19.38
N SER A 59 4.89 -0.64 20.58
CA SER A 59 4.64 0.73 21.05
C SER A 59 5.18 1.80 20.10
N GLU A 60 6.36 1.58 19.50
CA GLU A 60 6.92 2.53 18.53
C GLU A 60 6.10 2.61 17.24
N MET A 61 5.63 1.47 16.73
CA MET A 61 4.78 1.42 15.54
C MET A 61 3.44 2.12 15.81
N MET A 62 2.85 1.88 16.98
CA MET A 62 1.63 2.55 17.43
C MET A 62 1.81 4.06 17.56
N ARG A 63 2.89 4.51 18.21
CA ARG A 63 3.20 5.94 18.36
C ARG A 63 3.32 6.65 17.02
N LEU A 64 4.05 6.07 16.07
CA LEU A 64 4.19 6.63 14.72
C LEU A 64 2.85 6.60 13.97
N TYR A 65 2.06 5.54 14.11
CA TYR A 65 0.75 5.44 13.50
C TYR A 65 -0.16 6.56 13.98
N GLU A 66 -0.28 6.76 15.29
CA GLU A 66 -1.10 7.80 15.90
C GLU A 66 -0.65 9.19 15.44
N HIS A 67 0.66 9.45 15.39
CA HIS A 67 1.21 10.71 14.89
C HIS A 67 0.78 11.05 13.46
N TYR A 68 0.87 10.10 12.53
CA TYR A 68 0.48 10.34 11.13
C TYR A 68 -1.05 10.28 10.94
N ASN A 69 -1.75 9.43 11.69
CA ASN A 69 -3.19 9.28 11.60
C ASN A 69 -3.92 10.53 12.13
N GLY A 70 -3.42 11.14 13.22
CA GLY A 70 -3.95 12.40 13.74
C GLY A 70 -3.82 13.58 12.76
N GLN A 71 -2.96 13.48 11.75
CA GLN A 71 -2.83 14.50 10.70
C GLN A 71 -3.69 14.22 9.46
N CYS A 72 -4.53 13.17 9.49
CA CYS A 72 -5.42 12.82 8.37
C CYS A 72 -6.78 13.55 8.42
N GLU A 73 -7.20 14.02 9.59
CA GLU A 73 -8.41 14.80 9.83
C GLU A 73 -8.03 16.02 10.67
N VAL A 74 -8.43 17.21 10.23
CA VAL A 74 -8.19 18.47 10.96
C VAL A 74 -9.54 19.05 11.33
N GLU A 75 -9.76 19.28 12.63
CA GLU A 75 -10.93 19.98 13.13
C GLU A 75 -10.73 21.49 12.96
N THR A 76 -11.64 22.12 12.23
CA THR A 76 -11.63 23.58 12.06
C THR A 76 -12.39 24.25 13.21
N GLN A 77 -12.16 25.56 13.42
CA GLN A 77 -12.76 26.34 14.50
C GLN A 77 -14.31 26.34 14.52
N GLY A 78 -14.96 25.87 13.45
CA GLY A 78 -16.42 25.64 13.39
C GLY A 78 -16.87 24.20 13.61
N GLY A 79 -16.03 23.31 14.14
CA GLY A 79 -16.35 21.89 14.37
C GLY A 79 -16.43 21.03 13.10
N GLN A 80 -16.15 21.59 11.92
CA GLN A 80 -16.10 20.83 10.68
C GLN A 80 -14.77 20.10 10.53
N LYS A 81 -14.85 18.78 10.36
CA LYS A 81 -13.70 17.93 10.03
C LYS A 81 -13.32 18.11 8.57
N GLN A 82 -12.20 18.75 8.33
CA GLN A 82 -11.59 18.82 7.00
C GLN A 82 -10.55 17.72 6.84
N ARG A 83 -10.28 17.37 5.57
CA ARG A 83 -9.24 16.40 5.24
C ARG A 83 -7.87 17.03 5.52
N GLY A 84 -7.07 16.36 6.33
CA GLY A 84 -5.71 16.78 6.60
C GLY A 84 -4.74 16.53 5.43
N LEU A 85 -3.50 17.00 5.62
CA LEU A 85 -2.41 16.90 4.64
C LEU A 85 -2.02 15.44 4.34
N TRP A 86 -2.18 14.56 5.32
CA TRP A 86 -1.86 13.15 5.19
C TRP A 86 -3.10 12.32 4.89
N ARG A 87 -2.90 11.25 4.13
CA ARG A 87 -3.93 10.24 3.86
C ARG A 87 -3.34 8.86 4.11
N ARG A 88 -3.94 8.13 5.05
CA ARG A 88 -3.68 6.69 5.25
C ARG A 88 -4.15 5.89 4.03
N LEU A 89 -3.32 4.96 3.58
CA LEU A 89 -3.63 4.07 2.46
C LEU A 89 -4.03 2.70 3.02
N PRO A 90 -5.21 2.16 2.64
CA PRO A 90 -5.58 0.81 3.04
C PRO A 90 -4.71 -0.22 2.31
N SER A 91 -4.48 -1.36 2.94
CA SER A 91 -3.77 -2.48 2.33
C SER A 91 -4.57 -3.75 2.51
N TYR A 92 -4.86 -4.43 1.41
CA TYR A 92 -5.58 -5.70 1.41
C TYR A 92 -4.63 -6.84 1.06
N ASN A 93 -5.06 -8.08 1.27
CA ASN A 93 -4.25 -9.24 0.89
C ASN A 93 -4.16 -9.48 -0.63
N ARG A 94 -4.91 -8.73 -1.46
CA ARG A 94 -4.99 -8.86 -2.92
C ARG A 94 -5.32 -7.53 -3.59
N SER A 95 -4.87 -7.33 -4.84
CA SER A 95 -5.33 -6.23 -5.68
C SER A 95 -6.83 -6.34 -5.95
N LEU A 96 -7.56 -5.22 -5.83
CA LEU A 96 -8.88 -5.10 -6.45
C LEU A 96 -8.67 -5.02 -7.96
N LYS A 97 -8.81 -6.15 -8.67
CA LYS A 97 -9.03 -6.10 -10.11
C LYS A 97 -10.45 -5.58 -10.35
N TYR A 98 -10.59 -4.28 -10.57
CA TYR A 98 -11.73 -3.77 -11.34
C TYR A 98 -11.38 -3.97 -12.81
N ALA A 99 -11.64 -5.18 -13.32
CA ALA A 99 -11.55 -5.43 -14.74
C ALA A 99 -12.89 -5.03 -15.39
N THR A 100 -12.98 -3.79 -15.86
CA THR A 100 -13.91 -3.47 -16.95
C THR A 100 -13.39 -4.21 -18.18
N GLY A 101 -13.95 -5.37 -18.50
CA GLY A 101 -13.76 -6.05 -19.80
C GLY A 101 -12.54 -6.98 -19.96
N GLY A 102 -11.85 -7.38 -18.89
CA GLY A 102 -10.68 -8.26 -18.99
C GLY A 102 -10.96 -9.68 -18.49
N ALA A 103 -11.00 -10.64 -19.41
CA ALA A 103 -11.33 -12.04 -19.16
C ALA A 103 -10.55 -12.68 -18.00
N TYR A 104 -11.32 -13.49 -17.27
CA TYR A 104 -11.03 -14.58 -16.35
C TYR A 104 -9.75 -15.40 -16.57
N LEU A 105 -8.57 -14.81 -16.60
CA LEU A 105 -7.34 -15.60 -16.56
C LEU A 105 -7.13 -16.11 -15.13
N SER A 106 -7.73 -17.28 -14.86
CA SER A 106 -7.58 -18.17 -13.70
C SER A 106 -8.22 -17.74 -12.36
N LYS A 107 -9.55 -17.89 -12.21
CA LYS A 107 -10.18 -17.76 -10.88
C LYS A 107 -9.55 -18.66 -9.80
N ILE A 108 -8.93 -19.79 -10.18
CA ILE A 108 -8.30 -20.74 -9.25
C ILE A 108 -6.83 -20.40 -8.97
N ILE A 109 -6.02 -20.05 -9.97
CA ILE A 109 -4.61 -19.68 -9.75
C ILE A 109 -4.53 -18.29 -9.08
N GLN A 110 -5.46 -17.38 -9.39
CA GLN A 110 -5.57 -16.09 -8.70
C GLN A 110 -6.31 -16.15 -7.35
N SER A 111 -7.02 -17.23 -7.00
CA SER A 111 -7.68 -17.31 -5.67
C SER A 111 -6.67 -17.46 -4.55
N LYS A 112 -5.53 -18.13 -4.81
CA LYS A 112 -4.42 -18.28 -3.87
C LYS A 112 -3.42 -17.13 -3.93
N ALA A 113 -3.36 -16.37 -5.02
CA ALA A 113 -2.45 -15.24 -5.17
C ALA A 113 -2.70 -14.17 -4.08
N ARG A 114 -1.61 -13.71 -3.45
CA ARG A 114 -1.62 -12.65 -2.43
C ARG A 114 -0.53 -11.64 -2.74
N PHE A 115 -0.68 -10.42 -2.24
CA PHE A 115 0.47 -9.51 -2.21
C PHE A 115 1.57 -10.13 -1.38
N PHE A 116 2.80 -10.06 -1.89
CA PHE A 116 3.97 -10.62 -1.22
C PHE A 116 4.13 -10.03 0.19
N THR A 117 3.85 -8.75 0.41
CA THR A 117 3.89 -8.13 1.74
C THR A 117 2.71 -8.51 2.65
N ARG A 118 1.71 -9.27 2.17
CA ARG A 118 0.51 -9.66 2.94
C ARG A 118 0.22 -11.18 2.84
N HIS A 119 1.22 -11.99 2.53
CA HIS A 119 1.06 -13.43 2.34
C HIS A 119 1.09 -14.22 3.66
N ILE A 120 1.89 -13.77 4.63
CA ILE A 120 1.93 -14.30 6.00
C ILE A 120 0.68 -13.85 6.74
N ARG A 121 -0.05 -14.81 7.34
CA ARG A 121 -1.35 -14.55 7.97
C ARG A 121 -1.25 -14.31 9.47
N ASP A 122 -0.22 -14.87 10.09
CA ASP A 122 -0.02 -14.79 11.53
C ASP A 122 0.39 -13.34 11.88
N PRO A 123 -0.43 -12.60 12.65
CA PRO A 123 -0.13 -11.21 13.00
C PRO A 123 1.24 -11.08 13.66
N GLY A 124 2.03 -10.10 13.21
CA GLY A 124 3.37 -9.85 13.74
C GLY A 124 4.45 -10.84 13.29
N ALA A 125 4.12 -11.91 12.57
CA ALA A 125 5.12 -12.85 12.08
C ALA A 125 5.82 -12.38 10.81
N GLY A 126 5.12 -11.61 9.98
CA GLY A 126 5.60 -11.14 8.67
C GLY A 126 5.76 -9.62 8.57
N PHE A 127 5.19 -9.03 7.51
CA PHE A 127 5.26 -7.58 7.28
C PHE A 127 4.06 -6.87 7.93
N GLU A 128 4.29 -6.24 9.08
CA GLU A 128 3.32 -5.32 9.67
C GLU A 128 3.62 -3.91 9.19
N TYR A 129 2.70 -3.29 8.44
CA TYR A 129 2.95 -1.96 7.91
C TYR A 129 1.68 -1.17 7.60
N VAL A 130 1.86 0.13 7.49
CA VAL A 130 0.87 1.11 7.04
C VAL A 130 1.57 2.19 6.21
N LEU A 131 0.90 2.70 5.18
CA LEU A 131 1.39 3.80 4.37
C LEU A 131 0.54 5.04 4.58
N PHE A 132 1.21 6.18 4.63
CA PHE A 132 0.62 7.51 4.59
C PHE A 132 1.16 8.25 3.38
N SER A 133 0.29 8.99 2.72
CA SER A 133 0.65 9.82 1.57
C SER A 133 0.29 11.27 1.83
N ASN A 134 1.21 12.16 1.48
CA ASN A 134 0.97 13.58 1.38
C ASN A 134 1.14 13.96 -0.10
N LYS A 135 0.02 14.32 -0.74
CA LYS A 135 0.01 14.64 -2.18
C LYS A 135 0.65 15.99 -2.47
N GLU A 136 0.45 16.97 -1.60
CA GLU A 136 0.96 18.33 -1.76
C GLU A 136 2.49 18.33 -1.67
N GLU A 137 3.04 17.65 -0.66
CA GLU A 137 4.48 17.53 -0.47
C GLU A 137 5.12 16.46 -1.36
N LYS A 138 4.33 15.70 -2.12
CA LYS A 138 4.78 14.51 -2.89
C LYS A 138 5.62 13.57 -2.02
N LYS A 139 5.11 13.24 -0.84
CA LYS A 139 5.76 12.31 0.10
C LYS A 139 4.91 11.08 0.31
N CYS A 140 5.58 9.94 0.42
CA CYS A 140 4.96 8.73 0.95
C CYS A 140 5.82 8.21 2.10
N VAL A 141 5.15 7.89 3.20
CA VAL A 141 5.75 7.38 4.41
C VAL A 141 5.20 5.98 4.67
N CYS A 142 6.08 5.03 4.91
CA CYS A 142 5.71 3.71 5.38
C CYS A 142 6.24 3.52 6.81
N ILE A 143 5.34 3.14 7.71
CA ILE A 143 5.66 2.65 9.04
C ILE A 143 5.68 1.13 8.93
N PHE A 144 6.81 0.50 9.22
CA PHE A 144 7.02 -0.93 9.01
C PHE A 144 7.65 -1.58 10.24
N GLN A 145 7.03 -2.62 10.75
CA GLN A 145 7.57 -3.50 11.78
C GLN A 145 7.79 -4.89 11.17
N ALA A 146 9.02 -5.38 11.26
CA ALA A 146 9.39 -6.69 10.72
C ALA A 146 9.13 -7.78 11.77
N GLY A 147 8.38 -8.81 11.39
CA GLY A 147 8.20 -10.01 12.21
C GLY A 147 9.40 -10.97 12.16
N HIS A 148 9.34 -12.00 13.00
CA HIS A 148 10.41 -12.99 13.15
C HIS A 148 10.63 -13.84 11.89
N LEU A 149 9.62 -14.05 11.03
CA LEU A 149 9.78 -14.79 9.77
C LEU A 149 10.48 -13.98 8.67
N LEU A 150 10.84 -12.72 8.94
CA LEU A 150 11.61 -11.87 8.03
C LEU A 150 13.09 -11.79 8.40
N GLU A 151 13.57 -12.71 9.25
CA GLU A 151 14.97 -12.79 9.66
C GLU A 151 15.89 -13.20 8.50
N GLY A 152 17.09 -12.63 8.45
CA GLY A 152 18.16 -13.03 7.55
C GLY A 152 19.36 -13.54 8.34
N PHE A 153 20.21 -12.62 8.79
CA PHE A 153 21.24 -12.95 9.77
C PHE A 153 20.59 -13.01 11.17
N PRO A 154 21.06 -13.88 12.09
CA PRO A 154 20.48 -13.99 13.43
C PRO A 154 20.26 -12.65 14.13
N GLY A 155 19.02 -12.41 14.58
CA GLY A 155 18.54 -11.19 15.20
C GLY A 155 18.40 -10.00 14.24
N HIS A 156 18.41 -10.19 12.92
CA HIS A 156 18.38 -9.10 11.95
C HIS A 156 17.39 -9.35 10.81
N VAL A 157 16.73 -8.27 10.37
CA VAL A 157 15.82 -8.33 9.22
C VAL A 157 16.59 -8.64 7.94
N HIS A 158 16.10 -9.59 7.15
CA HIS A 158 16.65 -9.98 5.86
C HIS A 158 16.72 -8.77 4.91
N GLY A 159 17.86 -8.58 4.24
CA GLY A 159 18.06 -7.46 3.31
C GLY A 159 16.98 -7.41 2.23
N GLY A 160 16.60 -8.56 1.67
CA GLY A 160 15.49 -8.67 0.72
C GLY A 160 14.12 -8.26 1.27
N ALA A 161 13.85 -8.45 2.56
CA ALA A 161 12.60 -7.98 3.19
C ALA A 161 12.59 -6.45 3.32
N ILE A 162 13.74 -5.85 3.65
CA ILE A 162 13.91 -4.39 3.63
C ILE A 162 13.74 -3.86 2.21
N ALA A 163 14.40 -4.48 1.21
CA ALA A 163 14.25 -4.11 -0.20
C ALA A 163 12.79 -4.18 -0.66
N THR A 164 12.07 -5.22 -0.25
CA THR A 164 10.64 -5.39 -0.55
C THR A 164 9.80 -4.23 -0.03
N MET A 165 10.06 -3.77 1.20
CA MET A 165 9.32 -2.64 1.76
C MET A 165 9.71 -1.30 1.13
N ILE A 166 10.98 -1.14 0.74
CA ILE A 166 11.43 0.02 -0.06
C ILE A 166 10.72 0.03 -1.41
N ASP A 167 10.74 -1.08 -2.15
CA ASP A 167 10.05 -1.24 -3.43
C ASP A 167 8.56 -0.93 -3.31
N THR A 168 7.92 -1.46 -2.26
CA THR A 168 6.49 -1.22 -1.98
C THR A 168 6.20 0.27 -1.77
N VAL A 169 6.95 0.97 -0.91
CA VAL A 169 6.70 2.40 -0.64
C VAL A 169 7.01 3.26 -1.86
N THR A 170 8.08 2.96 -2.62
CA THR A 170 8.43 3.72 -3.83
C THR A 170 7.45 3.44 -4.97
N GLY A 171 7.02 2.19 -5.15
CA GLY A 171 6.06 1.79 -6.16
C GLY A 171 4.67 2.37 -5.90
N VAL A 172 4.20 2.34 -4.64
CA VAL A 172 2.95 3.02 -4.25
C VAL A 172 3.08 4.53 -4.45
N HIS A 173 4.19 5.14 -4.03
CA HIS A 173 4.41 6.57 -4.23
C HIS A 173 4.35 6.97 -5.70
N ALA A 174 5.04 6.23 -6.58
CA ALA A 174 5.02 6.46 -8.01
C ALA A 174 3.62 6.22 -8.61
N SER A 175 2.91 5.18 -8.17
CA SER A 175 1.53 4.88 -8.61
C SER A 175 0.48 5.91 -8.14
N LEU A 176 0.79 6.69 -7.09
CA LEU A 176 -0.07 7.80 -6.67
C LEU A 176 0.11 9.05 -7.53
N ILE A 177 1.24 9.16 -8.23
CA ILE A 177 1.59 10.28 -9.11
C ILE A 177 1.28 9.94 -10.58
N ALA A 178 1.49 8.70 -11.00
CA ALA A 178 1.32 8.21 -12.36
C ALA A 178 0.39 6.99 -12.45
N VAL A 179 -0.11 6.73 -13.66
CA VAL A 179 -0.81 5.49 -14.04
C VAL A 179 0.14 4.28 -13.97
N PRO A 180 -0.36 3.03 -13.92
CA PRO A 180 0.36 1.88 -13.38
C PRO A 180 1.83 1.81 -13.81
N VAL A 181 2.71 1.79 -12.83
CA VAL A 181 4.16 1.77 -13.02
C VAL A 181 4.73 0.41 -12.64
N MET A 182 5.85 0.05 -13.27
CA MET A 182 6.68 -1.10 -12.89
C MET A 182 8.05 -0.59 -12.48
N THR A 183 8.66 -1.24 -11.48
CA THR A 183 10.02 -0.92 -11.04
C THR A 183 11.02 -1.30 -12.14
N ALA A 184 11.70 -0.30 -12.71
CA ALA A 184 12.76 -0.53 -13.71
C ALA A 184 14.15 -0.68 -13.07
N ASN A 185 14.41 0.07 -12.00
CA ASN A 185 15.67 0.04 -11.27
C ASN A 185 15.42 0.30 -9.78
N LEU A 186 16.07 -0.48 -8.92
CA LEU A 186 16.04 -0.31 -7.47
C LEU A 186 17.47 -0.46 -6.94
N ASN A 187 18.10 0.67 -6.61
CA ASN A 187 19.45 0.71 -6.06
C ASN A 187 19.38 1.04 -4.56
N ILE A 188 19.86 0.13 -3.72
CA ILE A 188 19.77 0.22 -2.26
C ILE A 188 21.16 0.13 -1.65
N ASN A 189 21.50 1.11 -0.82
CA ASN A 189 22.71 1.12 0.00
C ASN A 189 22.36 0.83 1.47
N TYR A 190 22.68 -0.37 1.96
CA TYR A 190 22.45 -0.76 3.36
C TYR A 190 23.54 -0.15 4.26
N ARG A 191 23.16 0.88 5.04
CA ARG A 191 24.14 1.62 5.86
C ARG A 191 24.30 1.10 7.28
N ARG A 192 23.28 0.43 7.83
CA ARG A 192 23.28 -0.09 9.22
C ARG A 192 22.40 -1.33 9.29
N TYR A 193 22.88 -2.35 9.99
CA TYR A 193 22.10 -3.55 10.31
C TYR A 193 20.91 -3.18 11.21
N LYS A 194 19.77 -3.82 10.96
CA LYS A 194 18.52 -3.57 11.68
C LYS A 194 18.24 -4.76 12.60
N LYS A 195 18.48 -4.58 13.90
CA LYS A 195 18.21 -5.60 14.92
C LYS A 195 16.71 -5.81 15.11
N ASN A 196 16.26 -7.04 14.97
CA ASN A 196 14.95 -7.51 15.41
C ASN A 196 15.18 -8.14 16.79
N ILE A 197 14.95 -7.35 17.84
CA ILE A 197 15.18 -7.81 19.21
C ILE A 197 14.03 -8.78 19.52
N LEU A 198 14.33 -10.07 19.63
CA LEU A 198 13.51 -11.04 20.37
C LEU A 198 12.94 -10.36 21.62
#